data_AF-A0A7J9CVI7-F1
#
_entry.id   AF-A0A7J9CVI7-F1
#
_cell.length_a   1.000
_cell.length_b   1.000
_cell.length_c   1.000
_cell.angle_alpha   90.00
_cell.angle_beta   90.00
_cell.angle_gamma   90.00
#
_symmetry.space_group_name_H-M   'P 1'
#
loop_
_entity.id
_entity.type
_entity.pdbx_description
1 polymer ?
#
loop_
_entity_poly.entity_id
_entity_poly.type
_entity_poly.pdbx_seq_one_letter_code
_entity_poly.pdbx_strand_id
1 'polypeptide(L)'
;WPPTLLDIPVWDQRESLSLLWNPSGIRRAVPRICRRLLLISGHPSGNRCLMLGSSTSPAILSLTMTRCSMPHRCSELFHLDTAGWNGGEIGFDTYFSMARGNVSVPAMEMTKWFDTNYHFIVPELGPDVNFSYASHKAVDEYKEAKALGVNTVPVLIGPVSYLLLSKPAKGVEKTFSLLSLLPKILPIYKEVISELKAAGASWIQFDEPTLVLDLDSHKLQAFTAAYDDLESTLSGLNVLIETYFADLTAEAYKTLIGLKGVTAYGLDLVRGAQTLDLVKSNFPKGKYLFAGVVDGRNIWANDLAASFSTLKELEAVVGKENLVVSTSCSLLHTAVDLVNETKLDNEIKSWLAFAAQKVVEVNALAKALAGQKDEAFFSANAAAQASRKSSPRVTNEAVQKAAAALKGSDHRRATNVSARLDAQQKKLNLPILPTTTIGSFPQTLELRRVRREFKANKISEDDYIKAIKEEIKKVVDLQEELDIDVLVHGEPEL
;
A
#
# COMPACT_ATOMS: atom_id res chain seq x y z
N TRP A 1 5.16 -33.82 -8.74
CA TRP A 1 6.03 -32.66 -8.99
C TRP A 1 7.32 -32.89 -8.25
N PRO A 2 8.47 -33.15 -8.89
CA PRO A 2 9.70 -33.35 -8.16
C PRO A 2 10.23 -32.01 -7.61
N PRO A 3 10.90 -32.03 -6.44
CA PRO A 3 11.43 -30.87 -5.74
C PRO A 3 12.79 -30.50 -6.35
N THR A 4 13.01 -29.24 -6.76
CA THR A 4 14.35 -28.62 -6.99
C THR A 4 14.22 -27.25 -7.69
N LEU A 5 13.66 -26.22 -7.03
CA LEU A 5 13.66 -24.86 -7.60
C LEU A 5 13.78 -23.70 -6.60
N LEU A 6 14.19 -23.97 -5.35
CA LEU A 6 14.30 -22.93 -4.31
C LEU A 6 15.54 -23.13 -3.44
N ASP A 7 16.73 -22.94 -4.03
CA ASP A 7 17.97 -22.72 -3.27
C ASP A 7 18.76 -21.59 -3.93
N ILE A 8 18.34 -20.34 -3.70
CA ILE A 8 19.13 -19.14 -4.05
C ILE A 8 18.99 -18.14 -2.89
N PRO A 9 20.11 -17.61 -2.33
CA PRO A 9 20.10 -16.69 -1.20
C PRO A 9 19.48 -15.34 -1.60
N VAL A 10 18.43 -14.94 -0.89
CA VAL A 10 17.71 -13.68 -1.05
C VAL A 10 18.53 -12.55 -0.43
N TRP A 11 19.09 -11.68 -1.27
CA TRP A 11 19.54 -10.35 -0.85
C TRP A 11 18.32 -9.43 -0.88
N ASP A 12 17.92 -8.93 0.29
CA ASP A 12 16.72 -8.10 0.50
C ASP A 12 16.89 -6.72 -0.18
N GLN A 13 15.83 -6.19 -0.77
CA GLN A 13 15.75 -4.84 -1.34
C GLN A 13 16.06 -3.78 -0.28
N ARG A 14 15.63 -4.01 0.97
CA ARG A 14 15.95 -3.13 2.12
C ARG A 14 17.44 -3.10 2.41
N GLU A 15 18.11 -4.26 2.38
CA GLU A 15 19.56 -4.35 2.57
C GLU A 15 20.32 -3.75 1.38
N SER A 16 19.79 -3.93 0.17
CA SER A 16 20.39 -3.37 -1.05
C SER A 16 20.30 -1.84 -1.08
N LEU A 17 19.17 -1.27 -0.65
CA LEU A 17 18.99 0.18 -0.53
C LEU A 17 19.85 0.76 0.59
N SER A 18 19.94 0.10 1.75
CA SER A 18 20.78 0.57 2.85
C SER A 18 22.27 0.55 2.51
N LEU A 19 22.73 -0.42 1.71
CA LEU A 19 24.08 -0.47 1.16
C LEU A 19 24.38 0.63 0.14
N LEU A 20 23.39 1.00 -0.70
CA LEU A 20 23.54 2.10 -1.67
C LEU A 20 23.70 3.46 -0.99
N TRP A 21 23.17 3.60 0.22
CA TRP A 21 23.22 4.82 1.02
C TRP A 21 24.49 4.95 1.86
N ASN A 22 25.31 3.91 1.92
CA ASN A 22 26.61 3.93 2.58
C ASN A 22 27.70 4.24 1.54
N PRO A 23 28.72 5.09 1.82
CA PRO A 23 29.73 5.49 0.84
C PRO A 23 30.53 4.34 0.20
N SER A 24 30.44 3.12 0.76
CA SER A 24 31.11 1.90 0.32
C SER A 24 30.31 1.04 -0.68
N GLY A 25 29.06 1.39 -1.01
CA GLY A 25 28.19 0.60 -1.88
C GLY A 25 28.44 0.76 -3.39
N ILE A 26 28.53 -0.35 -4.13
CA ILE A 26 28.66 -0.34 -5.60
C ILE A 26 27.30 -0.01 -6.23
N ARG A 27 27.17 1.22 -6.79
CA ARG A 27 25.96 1.74 -7.47
C ARG A 27 25.36 0.83 -8.56
N ARG A 28 26.14 -0.12 -9.11
CA ARG A 28 25.68 -1.07 -10.15
C ARG A 28 24.90 -2.28 -9.62
N ALA A 29 24.88 -2.52 -8.31
CA ALA A 29 24.25 -3.72 -7.73
C ALA A 29 22.72 -3.63 -7.65
N VAL A 30 22.16 -2.46 -7.33
CA VAL A 30 20.71 -2.30 -7.10
C VAL A 30 19.87 -2.57 -8.35
N PRO A 31 20.17 -2.02 -9.55
CA PRO A 31 19.42 -2.37 -10.76
C PRO A 31 19.50 -3.87 -11.09
N ARG A 32 20.64 -4.53 -10.82
CA ARG A 32 20.80 -5.98 -11.05
C ARG A 32 20.00 -6.82 -10.05
N ILE A 33 19.95 -6.43 -8.78
CA ILE A 33 19.16 -7.10 -7.74
C ILE A 33 17.66 -6.91 -8.01
N CYS A 34 17.23 -5.70 -8.36
CA CYS A 34 15.86 -5.42 -8.79
C CYS A 34 15.49 -6.25 -10.04
N ARG A 35 16.33 -6.28 -11.08
CA ARG A 35 16.11 -7.12 -12.27
C ARG A 35 16.05 -8.62 -11.96
N ARG A 36 16.84 -9.10 -10.98
CA ARG A 36 16.82 -10.50 -10.57
C ARG A 36 15.54 -10.86 -9.80
N LEU A 37 15.03 -9.94 -8.97
CA LEU A 37 13.72 -10.06 -8.34
C LEU A 37 12.59 -10.02 -9.39
N LEU A 38 12.75 -9.25 -10.48
CA LEU A 38 11.86 -9.25 -11.64
C LEU A 38 11.83 -10.58 -12.40
N LEU A 39 12.97 -11.24 -12.55
CA LEU A 39 13.07 -12.53 -13.24
C LEU A 39 12.42 -13.70 -12.47
N ILE A 40 12.57 -13.73 -11.14
CA ILE A 40 12.01 -14.78 -10.28
C ILE A 40 10.47 -14.69 -10.24
N SER A 41 9.93 -13.49 -10.43
CA SER A 41 8.50 -13.19 -10.39
C SER A 41 7.78 -13.30 -11.74
N GLY A 42 8.51 -13.48 -12.84
CA GLY A 42 7.95 -13.63 -14.19
C GLY A 42 7.66 -15.06 -14.64
N HIS A 43 7.76 -16.06 -13.76
CA HIS A 43 7.41 -17.44 -14.16
C HIS A 43 5.91 -17.61 -14.40
N PRO A 44 5.50 -18.36 -15.43
CA PRO A 44 4.14 -18.35 -15.96
C PRO A 44 3.15 -18.90 -14.92
N SER A 45 2.47 -17.99 -14.22
CA SER A 45 1.20 -18.27 -13.57
C SER A 45 0.10 -18.01 -14.60
N GLY A 46 -0.88 -18.92 -14.71
CA GLY A 46 -1.96 -18.88 -15.71
C GLY A 46 -2.98 -17.73 -15.54
N ASN A 47 -2.56 -16.57 -15.04
CA ASN A 47 -3.40 -15.41 -14.83
C ASN A 47 -3.66 -14.68 -16.16
N ARG A 48 -4.94 -14.41 -16.45
CA ARG A 48 -5.36 -13.67 -17.66
C ARG A 48 -5.07 -12.17 -17.59
N CYS A 49 -4.75 -11.63 -16.41
CA CYS A 49 -4.42 -10.22 -16.20
C CYS A 49 -3.33 -10.12 -15.12
N LEU A 50 -2.18 -9.56 -15.46
CA LEU A 50 -0.99 -9.50 -14.61
C LEU A 50 -0.65 -8.04 -14.36
N MET A 51 -1.10 -7.48 -13.23
CA MET A 51 -1.02 -6.05 -12.95
C MET A 51 0.39 -5.68 -12.46
N LEU A 52 1.08 -4.75 -13.11
CA LEU A 52 2.35 -4.21 -12.62
C LEU A 52 2.11 -3.02 -11.70
N GLY A 53 2.16 -3.30 -10.39
CA GLY A 53 2.36 -2.26 -9.39
C GLY A 53 3.81 -2.18 -8.97
N SER A 54 4.73 -1.79 -9.85
CA SER A 54 6.15 -1.78 -9.50
C SER A 54 6.62 -0.42 -9.01
N SER A 55 7.34 -0.46 -7.90
CA SER A 55 8.37 0.50 -7.50
C SER A 55 9.58 -0.36 -7.14
N THR A 56 10.48 -0.62 -8.10
CA THR A 56 11.61 -1.56 -7.94
C THR A 56 11.24 -2.96 -7.41
N SER A 57 10.04 -3.49 -7.71
CA SER A 57 9.62 -4.87 -7.38
C SER A 57 8.30 -5.21 -8.11
N PRO A 58 8.18 -6.30 -8.91
CA PRO A 58 6.99 -6.57 -9.73
C PRO A 58 6.06 -7.63 -9.14
N ALA A 59 4.78 -7.44 -9.39
CA ALA A 59 3.69 -7.99 -8.59
C ALA A 59 3.20 -9.41 -8.98
N ILE A 60 4.07 -10.32 -9.43
CA ILE A 60 3.76 -11.77 -9.41
C ILE A 60 4.69 -12.59 -8.51
N LEU A 61 5.72 -11.97 -7.95
CA LEU A 61 6.42 -12.46 -6.77
C LEU A 61 7.15 -11.29 -6.11
N SER A 62 6.45 -10.16 -5.91
CA SER A 62 6.99 -9.01 -5.16
C SER A 62 6.89 -9.33 -3.67
N LEU A 63 7.78 -10.24 -3.27
CA LEU A 63 7.85 -10.87 -1.98
C LEU A 63 8.88 -10.17 -1.07
N THR A 64 8.86 -8.83 -1.00
CA THR A 64 9.78 -8.09 -0.13
C THR A 64 9.19 -6.75 0.26
N MET A 65 8.96 -6.59 1.58
CA MET A 65 8.59 -5.33 2.20
C MET A 65 9.68 -4.28 2.01
N THR A 66 9.34 -3.08 1.54
CA THR A 66 10.01 -1.87 2.05
C THR A 66 9.05 -0.69 2.11
N ARG A 67 8.99 -0.08 3.31
CA ARG A 67 8.45 1.26 3.60
C ARG A 67 9.07 2.28 2.61
N CYS A 68 8.26 3.16 2.02
CA CYS A 68 8.55 4.07 0.90
C CYS A 68 8.43 3.44 -0.49
N SER A 69 7.25 3.47 -1.09
CA SER A 69 6.99 2.84 -2.40
C SER A 69 5.69 3.32 -3.10
N MET A 70 5.17 4.50 -2.71
CA MET A 70 4.32 5.33 -3.55
C MET A 70 4.97 6.59 -4.11
N PRO A 71 6.20 7.00 -3.76
CA PRO A 71 6.77 8.09 -4.54
C PRO A 71 6.80 7.71 -6.03
N HIS A 72 6.82 6.42 -6.40
CA HIS A 72 7.00 6.01 -7.79
C HIS A 72 5.80 6.06 -8.76
N ARG A 73 4.54 5.99 -8.33
CA ARG A 73 3.41 6.16 -9.27
C ARG A 73 2.93 7.60 -9.40
N CYS A 74 3.30 8.45 -8.43
CA CYS A 74 3.14 9.90 -8.48
C CYS A 74 4.42 10.59 -9.04
N SER A 75 5.56 9.90 -9.15
CA SER A 75 6.84 10.53 -9.55
C SER A 75 7.09 10.71 -11.02
N GLU A 76 6.20 10.22 -11.88
CA GLU A 76 6.42 10.31 -13.33
C GLU A 76 6.20 11.74 -13.87
N LEU A 77 5.72 12.64 -13.00
CA LEU A 77 5.25 13.98 -13.34
C LEU A 77 5.75 14.96 -12.28
N PHE A 78 6.92 15.57 -12.48
CA PHE A 78 7.45 16.55 -11.54
C PHE A 78 8.06 17.78 -12.22
N HIS A 79 7.91 18.92 -11.52
CA HIS A 79 8.80 20.09 -11.58
C HIS A 79 9.73 20.00 -10.37
N LEU A 80 11.01 20.31 -10.55
CA LEU A 80 12.01 20.32 -9.48
C LEU A 80 12.89 21.57 -9.57
N ASP A 81 12.47 22.65 -8.91
CA ASP A 81 13.39 23.78 -8.65
C ASP A 81 14.24 23.53 -7.39
N THR A 82 13.91 22.50 -6.61
CA THR A 82 14.47 22.28 -5.26
C THR A 82 15.58 21.23 -5.19
N ALA A 83 15.84 20.48 -6.27
CA ALA A 83 16.79 19.36 -6.26
C ALA A 83 17.96 19.48 -7.26
N GLY A 84 18.16 20.65 -7.88
CA GLY A 84 19.24 20.86 -8.85
C GLY A 84 19.10 20.04 -10.14
N TRP A 85 17.88 19.66 -10.51
CA TRP A 85 17.60 18.98 -11.77
C TRP A 85 17.42 20.01 -12.89
N ASN A 86 18.24 19.91 -13.94
CA ASN A 86 18.30 20.89 -15.02
C ASN A 86 17.56 20.41 -16.31
N GLY A 87 16.61 19.49 -16.17
CA GLY A 87 15.90 18.85 -17.29
C GLY A 87 16.39 17.43 -17.61
N GLY A 88 15.60 16.68 -18.39
CA GLY A 88 15.91 15.31 -18.86
C GLY A 88 15.47 14.19 -17.91
N GLU A 89 15.88 12.94 -18.18
CA GLU A 89 15.45 11.78 -17.37
C GLU A 89 15.86 11.94 -15.88
N ILE A 90 14.89 11.74 -14.98
CA ILE A 90 15.12 11.78 -13.53
C ILE A 90 15.87 10.51 -13.10
N GLY A 91 17.09 10.71 -12.60
CA GLY A 91 17.89 9.65 -11.99
C GLY A 91 17.61 9.41 -10.51
N PHE A 92 18.24 8.37 -9.95
CA PHE A 92 18.09 8.01 -8.53
C PHE A 92 18.52 9.10 -7.54
N ASP A 93 19.52 9.93 -7.88
CA ASP A 93 20.01 10.96 -6.97
C ASP A 93 18.92 12.01 -6.69
N THR A 94 18.29 12.54 -7.74
CA THR A 94 17.15 13.46 -7.64
C THR A 94 15.96 12.81 -6.95
N TYR A 95 15.65 11.57 -7.31
CA TYR A 95 14.55 10.81 -6.71
C TYR A 95 14.71 10.63 -5.20
N PHE A 96 15.89 10.20 -4.74
CA PHE A 96 16.16 10.02 -3.31
C PHE A 96 16.29 11.35 -2.58
N SER A 97 16.79 12.39 -3.24
CA SER A 97 16.80 13.74 -2.67
C SER A 97 15.38 14.19 -2.30
N MET A 98 14.39 13.94 -3.16
CA MET A 98 12.98 14.21 -2.83
C MET A 98 12.48 13.33 -1.68
N ALA A 99 12.74 12.03 -1.73
CA ALA A 99 12.17 11.07 -0.79
C ALA A 99 12.72 11.19 0.64
N ARG A 100 13.98 11.59 0.82
CA ARG A 100 14.66 11.59 2.13
C ARG A 100 15.55 12.79 2.39
N GLY A 101 15.54 13.79 1.51
CA GLY A 101 16.40 14.96 1.60
C GLY A 101 17.86 14.64 1.30
N ASN A 102 18.67 15.68 1.39
CA ASN A 102 20.13 15.61 1.35
C ASN A 102 20.73 16.57 2.39
N VAL A 103 22.04 16.81 2.34
CA VAL A 103 22.73 17.69 3.30
C VAL A 103 22.27 19.15 3.28
N SER A 104 21.69 19.60 2.17
CA SER A 104 21.31 21.00 1.92
C SER A 104 19.79 21.20 1.79
N VAL A 105 19.03 20.17 1.42
CA VAL A 105 17.60 20.27 1.10
C VAL A 105 16.79 19.25 1.91
N PRO A 106 15.70 19.66 2.57
CA PRO A 106 14.84 18.73 3.31
C PRO A 106 14.11 17.75 2.38
N ALA A 107 13.67 16.63 2.95
CA ALA A 107 12.77 15.70 2.27
C ALA A 107 11.40 16.36 2.01
N MET A 108 10.70 15.86 0.99
CA MET A 108 9.28 16.15 0.79
C MET A 108 8.44 15.54 1.91
N GLU A 109 7.23 16.10 2.09
CA GLU A 109 6.30 15.58 3.10
C GLU A 109 5.91 14.13 2.82
N MET A 110 5.84 13.33 3.88
CA MET A 110 5.30 11.99 3.87
C MET A 110 4.02 11.91 4.72
N THR A 111 2.92 11.42 4.15
CA THR A 111 1.64 11.27 4.87
C THR A 111 1.02 9.90 4.62
N LYS A 112 -0.02 9.54 5.39
CA LYS A 112 -0.70 8.25 5.27
C LYS A 112 -1.40 8.11 3.92
N TRP A 113 -1.28 6.93 3.33
CA TRP A 113 -2.07 6.52 2.17
C TRP A 113 -3.45 6.08 2.65
N PHE A 114 -4.42 7.00 2.58
CA PHE A 114 -5.79 6.79 3.08
C PHE A 114 -5.79 6.28 4.55
N ASP A 115 -6.64 5.31 4.89
CA ASP A 115 -6.75 4.72 6.21
C ASP A 115 -5.78 3.52 6.41
N THR A 116 -4.74 3.41 5.59
CA THR A 116 -3.74 2.34 5.70
C THR A 116 -2.58 2.73 6.63
N ASN A 117 -1.73 1.74 6.97
CA ASN A 117 -0.45 1.99 7.66
C ASN A 117 0.68 2.37 6.70
N TYR A 118 0.34 2.50 5.42
CA TYR A 118 1.27 2.85 4.38
C TYR A 118 1.38 4.37 4.24
N HIS A 119 2.51 4.86 3.74
CA HIS A 119 2.75 6.28 3.57
C HIS A 119 3.25 6.60 2.16
N PHE A 120 2.84 7.74 1.63
CA PHE A 120 3.27 8.26 0.34
C PHE A 120 3.94 9.63 0.49
N ILE A 121 4.73 10.01 -0.51
CA ILE A 121 5.34 11.34 -0.59
C ILE A 121 4.37 12.27 -1.31
N VAL A 122 3.96 13.35 -0.64
CA VAL A 122 2.93 14.27 -1.12
C VAL A 122 3.51 15.16 -2.23
N PRO A 123 2.96 15.15 -3.46
CA PRO A 123 3.40 16.08 -4.49
C PRO A 123 3.14 17.54 -4.08
N GLU A 124 4.15 18.39 -4.24
CA GLU A 124 4.09 19.82 -3.90
C GLU A 124 4.01 20.63 -5.20
N LEU A 125 2.84 21.20 -5.52
CA LEU A 125 2.56 21.77 -6.83
C LEU A 125 2.21 23.26 -6.74
N GLY A 126 2.49 24.02 -7.80
CA GLY A 126 2.14 25.44 -7.91
C GLY A 126 1.67 25.81 -9.32
N PRO A 127 1.17 27.04 -9.54
CA PRO A 127 0.70 27.48 -10.85
C PRO A 127 1.81 27.48 -11.90
N ASP A 128 3.06 27.70 -11.49
CA ASP A 128 4.22 27.77 -12.38
C ASP A 128 4.85 26.40 -12.65
N VAL A 129 4.25 25.31 -12.13
CA VAL A 129 4.68 23.94 -12.42
C VAL A 129 4.72 23.71 -13.95
N ASN A 130 5.82 23.13 -14.44
CA ASN A 130 6.02 22.74 -15.82
C ASN A 130 6.18 21.22 -15.86
N PHE A 131 5.08 20.53 -16.11
CA PHE A 131 5.10 19.07 -16.22
C PHE A 131 5.87 18.67 -17.49
N SER A 132 6.67 17.62 -17.37
CA SER A 132 7.38 17.02 -18.50
C SER A 132 7.47 15.51 -18.28
N TYR A 133 7.56 14.76 -19.38
CA TYR A 133 7.73 13.31 -19.32
C TYR A 133 9.19 12.98 -18.98
N ALA A 134 9.49 12.96 -17.68
CA ALA A 134 10.86 12.90 -17.18
C ALA A 134 11.23 11.55 -16.54
N SER A 135 10.37 10.53 -16.68
CA SER A 135 10.61 9.19 -16.14
C SER A 135 9.91 8.15 -17.00
N HIS A 136 10.65 7.31 -17.70
CA HIS A 136 10.12 6.28 -18.62
C HIS A 136 9.90 4.92 -17.94
N LYS A 137 9.86 4.92 -16.61
CA LYS A 137 9.80 3.71 -15.78
C LYS A 137 8.65 2.78 -16.17
N ALA A 138 7.43 3.29 -16.36
CA ALA A 138 6.27 2.47 -16.71
C ALA A 138 6.47 1.70 -18.03
N VAL A 139 6.97 2.37 -19.08
CA VAL A 139 7.20 1.73 -20.38
C VAL A 139 8.40 0.77 -20.36
N ASP A 140 9.45 1.12 -19.62
CA ASP A 140 10.64 0.27 -19.48
C ASP A 140 10.32 -1.03 -18.75
N GLU A 141 9.55 -0.97 -17.66
CA GLU A 141 9.13 -2.16 -16.92
C GLU A 141 8.15 -3.02 -17.72
N TYR A 142 7.25 -2.40 -18.48
CA TYR A 142 6.38 -3.13 -19.40
C TYR A 142 7.20 -3.88 -20.48
N LYS A 143 8.17 -3.22 -21.11
CA LYS A 143 9.06 -3.83 -22.10
C LYS A 143 9.91 -4.94 -21.49
N GLU A 144 10.39 -4.76 -20.26
CA GLU A 144 11.18 -5.76 -19.55
C GLU A 144 10.36 -7.03 -19.27
N ALA A 145 9.13 -6.90 -18.75
CA ALA A 145 8.23 -8.04 -18.55
C ALA A 145 7.88 -8.73 -19.87
N LYS A 146 7.59 -7.95 -20.91
CA LYS A 146 7.28 -8.46 -22.25
C LYS A 146 8.44 -9.25 -22.87
N ALA A 147 9.68 -8.80 -22.66
CA ALA A 147 10.88 -9.52 -23.11
C ALA A 147 11.03 -10.91 -22.44
N LEU A 148 10.40 -11.13 -21.29
CA LEU A 148 10.31 -12.42 -20.60
C LEU A 148 9.11 -13.26 -21.02
N GLY A 149 8.33 -12.80 -22.00
CA GLY A 149 7.10 -13.47 -22.46
C GLY A 149 5.89 -13.23 -21.54
N VAL A 150 5.98 -12.29 -20.60
CA VAL A 150 4.89 -11.96 -19.68
C VAL A 150 4.22 -10.66 -20.12
N ASN A 151 2.96 -10.75 -20.55
CA ASN A 151 2.17 -9.56 -20.84
C ASN A 151 1.57 -9.01 -19.54
N THR A 152 1.91 -7.76 -19.23
CA THR A 152 1.48 -7.08 -18.01
C THR A 152 0.50 -5.96 -18.32
N VAL A 153 -0.23 -5.53 -17.29
CA VAL A 153 -1.03 -4.30 -17.32
C VAL A 153 -0.27 -3.21 -16.56
N PRO A 154 0.18 -2.14 -17.21
CA PRO A 154 0.76 -0.98 -16.55
C PRO A 154 -0.26 -0.34 -15.60
N VAL A 155 0.18 0.05 -14.41
CA VAL A 155 -0.67 0.71 -13.42
C VAL A 155 -0.13 2.10 -13.09
N LEU A 156 -0.96 3.12 -13.32
CA LEU A 156 -0.66 4.52 -13.05
C LEU A 156 -1.63 5.07 -11.99
N ILE A 157 -1.21 6.04 -11.18
CA ILE A 157 -2.22 6.84 -10.43
C ILE A 157 -2.94 7.70 -11.46
N GLY A 158 -4.26 7.73 -11.41
CA GLY A 158 -5.07 8.54 -12.31
C GLY A 158 -4.82 10.04 -12.10
N PRO A 159 -4.97 10.86 -13.15
CA PRO A 159 -4.59 12.27 -13.14
C PRO A 159 -5.35 13.08 -12.09
N VAL A 160 -6.61 12.73 -11.80
CA VAL A 160 -7.42 13.48 -10.83
C VAL A 160 -7.03 13.11 -9.41
N SER A 161 -6.89 11.82 -9.10
CA SER A 161 -6.41 11.38 -7.79
C SER A 161 -5.02 11.92 -7.49
N TYR A 162 -4.11 11.94 -8.46
CA TYR A 162 -2.78 12.54 -8.29
C TYR A 162 -2.88 14.00 -7.80
N LEU A 163 -3.69 14.83 -8.45
CA LEU A 163 -3.86 16.24 -8.08
C LEU A 163 -4.62 16.41 -6.76
N LEU A 164 -5.63 15.59 -6.47
CA LEU A 164 -6.36 15.64 -5.20
C LEU A 164 -5.51 15.19 -4.00
N LEU A 165 -4.53 14.31 -4.23
CA LEU A 165 -3.57 13.84 -3.22
C LEU A 165 -2.32 14.73 -3.12
N SER A 166 -2.24 15.77 -3.94
CA SER A 166 -1.17 16.77 -3.89
C SER A 166 -1.48 17.88 -2.89
N LYS A 167 -0.50 18.75 -2.63
CA LYS A 167 -0.70 20.00 -1.88
C LYS A 167 -0.08 21.19 -2.61
N PRO A 168 -0.57 22.42 -2.40
CA PRO A 168 0.13 23.61 -2.86
C PRO A 168 1.54 23.69 -2.25
N ALA A 169 2.55 23.98 -3.07
CA ALA A 169 3.91 24.21 -2.61
C ALA A 169 3.98 25.45 -1.70
N LYS A 170 5.06 25.58 -0.91
CA LYS A 170 5.27 26.76 -0.06
C LYS A 170 5.31 28.03 -0.91
N GLY A 171 4.56 29.05 -0.49
CA GLY A 171 4.47 30.33 -1.21
C GLY A 171 3.33 30.42 -2.23
N VAL A 172 2.65 29.31 -2.54
CA VAL A 172 1.46 29.30 -3.41
C VAL A 172 0.26 29.86 -2.66
N GLU A 173 -0.57 30.66 -3.34
CA GLU A 173 -1.77 31.26 -2.76
C GLU A 173 -2.76 30.21 -2.26
N LYS A 174 -3.44 30.48 -1.14
CA LYS A 174 -4.41 29.55 -0.53
C LYS A 174 -5.65 29.30 -1.40
N THR A 175 -5.94 30.21 -2.32
CA THR A 175 -7.05 30.15 -3.28
C THR A 175 -6.73 29.27 -4.50
N PHE A 176 -5.47 28.86 -4.66
CA PHE A 176 -5.04 28.01 -5.77
C PHE A 176 -5.72 26.63 -5.70
N SER A 177 -6.37 26.24 -6.80
CA SER A 177 -6.96 24.92 -6.95
C SER A 177 -5.99 23.99 -7.67
N LEU A 178 -5.60 22.88 -7.04
CA LEU A 178 -4.74 21.86 -7.64
C LEU A 178 -5.34 21.26 -8.92
N LEU A 179 -6.67 21.12 -8.96
CA LEU A 179 -7.38 20.62 -10.15
C LEU A 179 -7.26 21.56 -11.36
N SER A 180 -6.88 22.84 -11.16
CA SER A 180 -6.58 23.75 -12.28
C SER A 180 -5.36 23.33 -13.09
N LEU A 181 -4.55 22.40 -12.57
CA LEU A 181 -3.39 21.84 -13.25
C LEU A 181 -3.73 20.68 -14.20
N LEU A 182 -4.99 20.21 -14.24
CA LEU A 182 -5.42 19.14 -15.15
C LEU A 182 -5.00 19.39 -16.62
N PRO A 183 -5.26 20.57 -17.22
CA PRO A 183 -4.85 20.82 -18.60
C PRO A 183 -3.34 20.76 -18.84
N LYS A 184 -2.52 20.94 -17.79
CA LYS A 184 -1.05 20.88 -17.90
C LYS A 184 -0.51 19.46 -17.77
N ILE A 185 -1.17 18.60 -16.99
CA ILE A 185 -0.69 17.24 -16.70
C ILE A 185 -1.20 16.21 -17.71
N LEU A 186 -2.42 16.39 -18.25
CA LEU A 186 -3.03 15.47 -19.20
C LEU A 186 -2.20 15.25 -20.48
N PRO A 187 -1.52 16.25 -21.07
CA PRO A 187 -0.60 16.03 -22.18
C PRO A 187 0.46 14.95 -21.87
N ILE A 188 1.01 14.95 -20.66
CA ILE A 188 2.03 13.96 -20.28
C ILE A 188 1.42 12.56 -20.12
N TYR A 189 0.22 12.46 -19.54
CA TYR A 189 -0.52 11.19 -19.54
C TYR A 189 -0.73 10.66 -20.96
N LYS A 190 -1.07 11.53 -21.93
CA LYS A 190 -1.23 11.13 -23.34
C LYS A 190 0.07 10.60 -23.95
N GLU A 191 1.21 11.21 -23.63
CA GLU A 191 2.54 10.74 -24.04
C GLU A 191 2.83 9.34 -23.48
N VAL A 192 2.67 9.15 -22.16
CA VAL A 192 2.87 7.85 -21.48
C VAL A 192 1.97 6.76 -22.09
N ILE A 193 0.67 7.05 -22.26
CA ILE A 193 -0.29 6.09 -22.83
C ILE A 193 0.12 5.71 -24.26
N SER A 194 0.53 6.68 -25.07
CA SER A 194 0.95 6.45 -26.46
C SER A 194 2.19 5.56 -26.54
N GLU A 195 3.17 5.77 -25.66
CA GLU A 195 4.35 4.91 -25.59
C GLU A 195 4.04 3.50 -25.10
N LEU A 196 3.16 3.35 -24.11
CA LEU A 196 2.70 2.03 -23.66
C LEU A 196 1.99 1.27 -24.79
N LYS A 197 1.13 1.94 -25.56
CA LYS A 197 0.50 1.38 -26.76
C LYS A 197 1.53 0.97 -27.81
N ALA A 198 2.52 1.83 -28.08
CA ALA A 198 3.59 1.53 -29.03
C ALA A 198 4.46 0.34 -28.58
N ALA A 199 4.67 0.19 -27.26
CA ALA A 199 5.33 -0.99 -26.69
C ALA A 199 4.46 -2.27 -26.81
N GLY A 200 3.16 -2.11 -27.08
CA GLY A 200 2.19 -3.16 -27.34
C GLY A 200 1.31 -3.52 -26.14
N ALA A 201 1.19 -2.63 -25.16
CA ALA A 201 0.20 -2.79 -24.09
C ALA A 201 -1.21 -2.78 -24.70
N SER A 202 -2.04 -3.75 -24.29
CA SER A 202 -3.46 -3.86 -24.70
C SER A 202 -4.43 -3.49 -23.58
N TRP A 203 -3.92 -3.34 -22.36
CA TRP A 203 -4.62 -2.95 -21.15
C TRP A 203 -3.81 -1.88 -20.41
N ILE A 204 -4.50 -1.00 -19.70
CA ILE A 204 -3.91 -0.06 -18.75
C ILE A 204 -4.85 0.09 -17.55
N GLN A 205 -4.28 0.27 -16.36
CA GLN A 205 -5.03 0.61 -15.16
C GLN A 205 -4.67 2.01 -14.67
N PHE A 206 -5.71 2.80 -14.39
CA PHE A 206 -5.61 4.02 -13.61
C PHE A 206 -6.22 3.79 -12.24
N ASP A 207 -5.42 3.99 -11.20
CA ASP A 207 -5.90 4.02 -9.83
C ASP A 207 -6.52 5.39 -9.57
N GLU A 208 -7.85 5.43 -9.40
CA GLU A 208 -8.58 6.63 -9.00
C GLU A 208 -9.22 6.49 -7.60
N PRO A 209 -8.45 6.15 -6.56
CA PRO A 209 -8.98 5.81 -5.24
C PRO A 209 -9.61 7.00 -4.52
N THR A 210 -9.35 8.24 -4.95
CA THR A 210 -10.01 9.40 -4.33
C THR A 210 -11.52 9.45 -4.60
N LEU A 211 -12.02 8.68 -5.57
CA LEU A 211 -13.46 8.53 -5.81
C LEU A 211 -14.23 7.94 -4.62
N VAL A 212 -13.56 7.24 -3.70
CA VAL A 212 -14.18 6.69 -2.48
C VAL A 212 -14.27 7.72 -1.34
N LEU A 213 -13.78 8.95 -1.56
CA LEU A 213 -13.86 10.05 -0.59
C LEU A 213 -15.16 10.84 -0.77
N ASP A 214 -15.50 11.64 0.24
CA ASP A 214 -16.54 12.65 0.13
C ASP A 214 -16.08 13.79 -0.80
N LEU A 215 -16.52 13.72 -2.06
CA LEU A 215 -16.15 14.67 -3.11
C LEU A 215 -17.31 15.60 -3.47
N ASP A 216 -17.03 16.90 -3.49
CA ASP A 216 -17.95 17.91 -4.02
C ASP A 216 -18.16 17.73 -5.53
N SER A 217 -19.28 18.24 -6.04
CA SER A 217 -19.67 18.10 -7.45
C SER A 217 -18.60 18.55 -8.46
N HIS A 218 -17.90 19.66 -8.19
CA HIS A 218 -16.84 20.15 -9.06
C HIS A 218 -15.62 19.21 -9.13
N LYS A 219 -15.34 18.45 -8.05
CA LYS A 219 -14.27 17.44 -8.04
C LYS A 219 -14.68 16.22 -8.84
N LEU A 220 -15.92 15.75 -8.72
CA LEU A 220 -16.46 14.67 -9.55
C LEU A 220 -16.46 15.04 -11.05
N GLN A 221 -16.85 16.27 -11.39
CA GLN A 221 -16.80 16.78 -12.77
C GLN A 221 -15.37 16.79 -13.34
N ALA A 222 -14.35 16.95 -12.49
CA ALA A 222 -12.96 16.92 -12.92
C ALA A 222 -12.54 15.53 -13.47
N PHE A 223 -13.10 14.44 -12.92
CA PHE A 223 -12.93 13.10 -13.51
C PHE A 223 -13.54 13.03 -14.90
N THR A 224 -14.80 13.45 -15.06
CA THR A 224 -15.45 13.47 -16.38
C THR A 224 -14.62 14.28 -17.38
N ALA A 225 -14.16 15.47 -17.01
CA ALA A 225 -13.34 16.31 -17.88
C ALA A 225 -12.00 15.66 -18.26
N ALA A 226 -11.32 15.02 -17.30
CA ALA A 226 -10.04 14.36 -17.54
C ALA A 226 -10.17 13.17 -18.51
N TYR A 227 -11.17 12.29 -18.29
CA TYR A 227 -11.35 11.10 -19.12
C TYR A 227 -11.99 11.41 -20.48
N ASP A 228 -12.77 12.49 -20.59
CA ASP A 228 -13.20 13.03 -21.89
C ASP A 228 -12.01 13.51 -22.72
N ASP A 229 -11.04 14.20 -22.11
CA ASP A 229 -9.83 14.67 -22.79
C ASP A 229 -8.88 13.52 -23.20
N LEU A 230 -8.84 12.44 -22.40
CA LEU A 230 -8.02 11.25 -22.67
C LEU A 230 -8.66 10.27 -23.67
N GLU A 231 -9.97 10.35 -23.93
CA GLU A 231 -10.75 9.36 -24.70
C GLU A 231 -10.08 8.95 -26.03
N SER A 232 -9.67 9.93 -26.83
CA SER A 232 -9.04 9.68 -28.14
C SER A 232 -7.71 8.90 -28.02
N THR A 233 -6.93 9.17 -26.98
CA THR A 233 -5.64 8.52 -26.74
C THR A 233 -5.82 7.11 -26.20
N LEU A 234 -6.85 6.91 -25.38
CA LEU A 234 -7.27 5.62 -24.83
C LEU A 234 -7.89 4.67 -25.87
N SER A 235 -8.33 5.19 -27.02
CA SER A 235 -8.90 4.36 -28.10
C SER A 235 -7.99 3.18 -28.47
N GLY A 236 -8.56 1.97 -28.55
CA GLY A 236 -7.82 0.74 -28.84
C GLY A 236 -7.12 0.10 -27.64
N LEU A 237 -7.25 0.67 -26.43
CA LEU A 237 -6.87 0.01 -25.18
C LEU A 237 -8.11 -0.45 -24.41
N ASN A 238 -7.94 -1.50 -23.62
CA ASN A 238 -8.81 -1.73 -22.47
C ASN A 238 -8.32 -0.90 -21.30
N VAL A 239 -9.22 -0.12 -20.70
CA VAL A 239 -8.88 0.84 -19.66
C VAL A 239 -9.66 0.49 -18.41
N LEU A 240 -8.92 0.15 -17.35
CA LEU A 240 -9.44 -0.15 -16.03
C LEU A 240 -9.30 1.06 -15.13
N ILE A 241 -10.40 1.51 -14.52
CA ILE A 241 -10.35 2.44 -13.39
C ILE A 241 -10.52 1.64 -12.11
N GLU A 242 -9.50 1.64 -11.27
CA GLU A 242 -9.51 0.96 -9.96
C GLU A 242 -9.87 1.93 -8.83
N THR A 243 -10.74 1.47 -7.93
CA THR A 243 -11.17 2.18 -6.73
C THR A 243 -11.15 1.21 -5.55
N TYR A 244 -10.64 1.67 -4.41
CA TYR A 244 -10.40 0.78 -3.28
C TYR A 244 -10.43 1.46 -1.92
N PHE A 245 -10.53 0.65 -0.86
CA PHE A 245 -10.53 1.00 0.58
C PHE A 245 -11.86 1.38 1.21
N ALA A 246 -12.86 1.81 0.45
CA ALA A 246 -14.19 2.14 0.96
C ALA A 246 -15.26 2.03 -0.12
N ASP A 247 -16.50 2.27 0.28
CA ASP A 247 -17.65 2.38 -0.62
C ASP A 247 -17.58 3.61 -1.52
N LEU A 248 -18.19 3.52 -2.69
CA LEU A 248 -18.51 4.68 -3.54
C LEU A 248 -19.86 5.26 -3.13
N THR A 249 -19.96 6.59 -3.07
CA THR A 249 -21.27 7.25 -3.03
C THR A 249 -22.03 7.03 -4.34
N ALA A 250 -23.35 7.21 -4.34
CA ALA A 250 -24.16 7.04 -5.55
C ALA A 250 -23.73 8.01 -6.67
N GLU A 251 -23.36 9.23 -6.33
CA GLU A 251 -22.86 10.26 -7.25
C GLU A 251 -21.47 9.92 -7.78
N ALA A 252 -20.56 9.44 -6.93
CA ALA A 252 -19.23 8.99 -7.36
C ALA A 252 -19.33 7.77 -8.27
N TYR A 253 -20.17 6.79 -7.92
CA TYR A 253 -20.43 5.62 -8.75
C TYR A 253 -21.00 6.00 -10.12
N LYS A 254 -22.00 6.90 -10.15
CA LYS A 254 -22.56 7.43 -11.41
C LYS A 254 -21.49 8.11 -12.26
N THR A 255 -20.59 8.86 -11.63
CA THR A 255 -19.48 9.52 -12.32
C THR A 255 -18.52 8.49 -12.91
N LEU A 256 -18.09 7.51 -12.10
CA LEU A 256 -17.19 6.43 -12.49
C LEU A 256 -17.70 5.66 -13.71
N ILE A 257 -18.94 5.19 -13.66
CA ILE A 257 -19.49 4.35 -14.74
C ILE A 257 -19.81 5.13 -16.03
N GLY A 258 -19.74 6.47 -15.97
CA GLY A 258 -19.96 7.38 -17.09
C GLY A 258 -18.69 7.91 -17.76
N LEU A 259 -17.50 7.52 -17.28
CA LEU A 259 -16.23 7.99 -17.84
C LEU A 259 -15.99 7.45 -19.26
N LYS A 260 -15.55 8.31 -20.16
CA LYS A 260 -15.24 7.96 -21.56
C LYS A 260 -13.90 7.24 -21.69
N GLY A 261 -13.77 6.43 -22.73
CA GLY A 261 -12.59 5.58 -22.95
C GLY A 261 -12.40 4.43 -21.94
N VAL A 262 -13.12 4.41 -20.82
CA VAL A 262 -13.03 3.38 -19.78
C VAL A 262 -13.76 2.11 -20.22
N THR A 263 -13.13 0.95 -20.12
CA THR A 263 -13.73 -0.35 -20.48
C THR A 263 -13.96 -1.27 -19.30
N ALA A 264 -13.33 -1.00 -18.15
CA ALA A 264 -13.40 -1.82 -16.96
C ALA A 264 -13.42 -0.98 -15.68
N TYR A 265 -14.10 -1.49 -14.64
CA TYR A 265 -14.18 -0.87 -13.32
C TYR A 265 -13.75 -1.87 -12.25
N GLY A 266 -12.79 -1.48 -11.42
CA GLY A 266 -12.31 -2.23 -10.28
C GLY A 266 -12.85 -1.66 -8.99
N LEU A 267 -13.49 -2.53 -8.21
CA LEU A 267 -14.24 -2.15 -7.02
C LEU A 267 -13.82 -3.03 -5.84
N ASP A 268 -13.49 -2.40 -4.72
CA ASP A 268 -13.29 -3.08 -3.43
C ASP A 268 -14.63 -3.59 -2.90
N LEU A 269 -14.83 -4.90 -2.91
CA LEU A 269 -16.04 -5.56 -2.40
C LEU A 269 -15.80 -6.22 -1.03
N VAL A 270 -14.69 -5.92 -0.37
CA VAL A 270 -14.39 -6.34 1.01
C VAL A 270 -14.75 -5.21 1.97
N ARG A 271 -14.26 -4.00 1.71
CA ARG A 271 -14.58 -2.80 2.49
C ARG A 271 -15.70 -1.97 1.86
N GLY A 272 -15.84 -2.01 0.53
CA GLY A 272 -16.90 -1.34 -0.21
C GLY A 272 -18.13 -2.22 -0.43
N ALA A 273 -18.65 -2.85 0.63
CA ALA A 273 -19.76 -3.79 0.51
C ALA A 273 -21.08 -3.14 0.04
N GLN A 274 -21.31 -1.86 0.31
CA GLN A 274 -22.50 -1.14 -0.15
C GLN A 274 -22.44 -0.82 -1.65
N THR A 275 -21.23 -0.72 -2.21
CA THR A 275 -21.02 -0.55 -3.66
C THR A 275 -21.59 -1.73 -4.46
N LEU A 276 -21.67 -2.92 -3.86
CA LEU A 276 -22.30 -4.09 -4.47
C LEU A 276 -23.76 -3.82 -4.87
N ASP A 277 -24.51 -3.10 -4.04
CA ASP A 277 -25.91 -2.79 -4.31
C ASP A 277 -26.07 -1.79 -5.47
N LEU A 278 -25.12 -0.85 -5.61
CA LEU A 278 -25.06 0.06 -6.76
C LEU A 278 -24.79 -0.69 -8.06
N VAL A 279 -23.86 -1.66 -8.03
CA VAL A 279 -23.56 -2.54 -9.18
C VAL A 279 -24.79 -3.36 -9.58
N LYS A 280 -25.46 -4.00 -8.61
CA LYS A 280 -26.67 -4.78 -8.86
C LYS A 280 -27.80 -3.94 -9.45
N SER A 281 -27.91 -2.69 -9.02
CA SER A 281 -28.95 -1.77 -9.48
C SER A 281 -28.69 -1.26 -10.90
N ASN A 282 -27.44 -0.95 -11.24
CA ASN A 282 -27.09 -0.43 -12.55
C ASN A 282 -25.60 -0.65 -12.85
N PHE A 283 -25.30 -1.47 -13.85
CA PHE A 283 -23.95 -1.65 -14.37
C PHE A 283 -23.96 -1.50 -15.90
N PRO A 284 -22.99 -0.76 -16.51
CA PRO A 284 -22.99 -0.56 -17.95
C PRO A 284 -22.76 -1.86 -18.73
N LYS A 285 -23.53 -2.05 -19.81
CA LYS A 285 -23.40 -3.23 -20.69
C LYS A 285 -22.05 -3.24 -21.41
N GLY A 286 -21.45 -4.42 -21.52
CA GLY A 286 -20.20 -4.63 -22.26
C GLY A 286 -18.96 -4.01 -21.61
N LYS A 287 -19.05 -3.60 -20.33
CA LYS A 287 -17.90 -3.20 -19.52
C LYS A 287 -17.50 -4.35 -18.61
N TYR A 288 -16.22 -4.43 -18.27
CA TYR A 288 -15.71 -5.42 -17.32
C TYR A 288 -15.89 -4.95 -15.88
N LEU A 289 -16.23 -5.87 -14.98
CA LEU A 289 -16.18 -5.67 -13.53
C LEU A 289 -15.02 -6.47 -12.95
N PHE A 290 -14.05 -5.79 -12.37
CA PHE A 290 -13.00 -6.38 -11.55
C PHE A 290 -13.49 -6.40 -10.10
N ALA A 291 -14.03 -7.55 -9.70
CA ALA A 291 -14.65 -7.76 -8.39
C ALA A 291 -13.58 -8.04 -7.33
N GLY A 292 -13.22 -7.03 -6.55
CA GLY A 292 -12.21 -7.10 -5.50
C GLY A 292 -12.69 -7.81 -4.24
N VAL A 293 -12.78 -9.14 -4.28
CA VAL A 293 -13.33 -9.98 -3.19
C VAL A 293 -12.25 -10.61 -2.30
N VAL A 294 -10.97 -10.57 -2.71
CA VAL A 294 -9.84 -11.07 -1.91
C VAL A 294 -9.14 -9.92 -1.22
N ASP A 295 -9.20 -9.87 0.12
CA ASP A 295 -8.70 -8.73 0.92
C ASP A 295 -7.19 -8.51 0.74
N GLY A 296 -6.80 -7.36 0.19
CA GLY A 296 -5.39 -6.96 0.03
C GLY A 296 -4.74 -6.28 1.25
N ARG A 297 -5.51 -5.97 2.30
CA ARG A 297 -5.06 -5.25 3.51
C ARG A 297 -4.92 -6.11 4.75
N ASN A 298 -5.44 -7.33 4.71
CA ASN A 298 -5.44 -8.21 5.88
C ASN A 298 -4.88 -9.59 5.54
N ILE A 299 -4.46 -10.30 6.58
CA ILE A 299 -3.75 -11.58 6.49
C ILE A 299 -4.65 -12.79 6.60
N TRP A 300 -5.97 -12.62 6.74
CA TRP A 300 -6.88 -13.75 6.84
C TRP A 300 -7.04 -14.44 5.48
N ALA A 301 -7.11 -15.77 5.52
CA ALA A 301 -7.54 -16.58 4.38
C ALA A 301 -8.97 -16.19 3.99
N ASN A 302 -9.20 -16.05 2.69
CA ASN A 302 -10.50 -15.68 2.14
C ASN A 302 -11.57 -16.72 2.49
N ASP A 303 -12.81 -16.30 2.75
CA ASP A 303 -13.95 -17.22 2.77
C ASP A 303 -14.36 -17.48 1.31
N LEU A 304 -13.83 -18.57 0.73
CA LEU A 304 -14.01 -18.85 -0.70
C LEU A 304 -15.47 -19.12 -1.03
N ALA A 305 -16.23 -19.69 -0.11
CA ALA A 305 -17.65 -19.96 -0.32
C ALA A 305 -18.46 -18.66 -0.38
N ALA A 306 -18.24 -17.74 0.56
CA ALA A 306 -18.89 -16.43 0.57
C ALA A 306 -18.51 -15.63 -0.69
N SER A 307 -17.21 -15.54 -1.01
CA SER A 307 -16.72 -14.81 -2.19
C SER A 307 -17.26 -15.41 -3.49
N PHE A 308 -17.31 -16.74 -3.61
CA PHE A 308 -17.88 -17.41 -4.77
C PHE A 308 -19.39 -17.13 -4.93
N SER A 309 -20.15 -17.06 -3.83
CA SER A 309 -21.56 -16.67 -3.85
C SER A 309 -21.73 -15.25 -4.39
N THR A 310 -20.98 -14.28 -3.86
CA THR A 310 -21.00 -12.89 -4.33
C THR A 310 -20.64 -12.79 -5.81
N LEU A 311 -19.61 -13.52 -6.25
CA LEU A 311 -19.22 -13.54 -7.66
C LEU A 311 -20.31 -14.13 -8.56
N LYS A 312 -21.05 -15.15 -8.10
CA LYS A 312 -22.18 -15.70 -8.86
C LYS A 312 -23.35 -14.75 -8.99
N GLU A 313 -23.64 -13.96 -7.96
CA GLU A 313 -24.63 -12.89 -8.04
C GLU A 313 -24.20 -11.81 -9.05
N LEU A 314 -22.92 -11.44 -9.06
CA LEU A 314 -22.37 -10.47 -10.02
C LEU A 314 -22.32 -11.00 -11.45
N GLU A 315 -22.08 -12.31 -11.63
CA GLU A 315 -22.10 -12.97 -12.95
C GLU A 315 -23.47 -12.80 -13.62
N ALA A 316 -24.56 -12.83 -12.84
CA ALA A 316 -25.92 -12.63 -13.35
C ALA A 316 -26.21 -11.17 -13.78
N VAL A 317 -25.47 -10.20 -13.22
CA VAL A 317 -25.63 -8.77 -13.54
C VAL A 317 -24.75 -8.37 -14.73
N VAL A 318 -23.48 -8.75 -14.70
CA VAL A 318 -22.44 -8.25 -15.62
C VAL A 318 -22.18 -9.19 -16.80
N GLY A 319 -22.54 -10.46 -16.67
CA GLY A 319 -22.22 -11.52 -17.63
C GLY A 319 -20.89 -12.19 -17.32
N LYS A 320 -20.80 -13.48 -17.64
CA LYS A 320 -19.66 -14.35 -17.31
C LYS A 320 -18.35 -13.90 -17.97
N GLU A 321 -18.44 -13.38 -19.19
CA GLU A 321 -17.31 -12.92 -20.00
C GLU A 321 -16.73 -11.59 -19.52
N ASN A 322 -17.50 -10.81 -18.76
CA ASN A 322 -17.15 -9.47 -18.30
C ASN A 322 -16.80 -9.41 -16.81
N LEU A 323 -16.99 -10.50 -16.06
CA LEU A 323 -16.62 -10.57 -14.65
C LEU A 323 -15.18 -11.09 -14.47
N VAL A 324 -14.37 -10.32 -13.76
CA VAL A 324 -12.98 -10.64 -13.41
C VAL A 324 -12.85 -10.72 -11.89
N VAL A 325 -12.35 -11.85 -11.37
CA VAL A 325 -12.03 -11.95 -9.95
C VAL A 325 -10.75 -11.15 -9.67
N SER A 326 -10.79 -10.28 -8.67
CA SER A 326 -9.65 -9.43 -8.30
C SER A 326 -9.42 -9.43 -6.78
N THR A 327 -8.30 -8.82 -6.39
CA THR A 327 -8.03 -8.40 -5.01
C THR A 327 -8.77 -7.09 -4.71
N SER A 328 -9.15 -6.87 -3.45
CA SER A 328 -9.86 -5.65 -3.03
C SER A 328 -9.04 -4.37 -3.19
N CYS A 329 -7.71 -4.49 -3.17
CA CYS A 329 -6.74 -3.44 -3.42
C CYS A 329 -5.38 -4.10 -3.67
N SER A 330 -4.33 -3.30 -3.80
CA SER A 330 -2.96 -3.81 -3.91
C SER A 330 -2.56 -4.69 -2.71
N LEU A 331 -1.88 -5.81 -2.99
CA LEU A 331 -1.26 -6.68 -1.98
C LEU A 331 -0.04 -6.04 -1.29
N LEU A 332 0.30 -4.79 -1.61
CA LEU A 332 1.29 -3.97 -0.90
C LEU A 332 1.03 -3.92 0.62
N HIS A 333 -0.24 -4.03 1.03
CA HIS A 333 -0.66 -3.87 2.41
C HIS A 333 -0.70 -5.19 3.20
N THR A 334 -0.17 -6.28 2.65
CA THR A 334 -0.08 -7.57 3.34
C THR A 334 1.36 -8.09 3.40
N ALA A 335 1.60 -9.03 4.31
CA ALA A 335 2.84 -9.79 4.35
C ALA A 335 2.95 -10.68 3.11
N VAL A 336 4.14 -11.18 2.84
CA VAL A 336 4.46 -11.55 1.46
C VAL A 336 4.33 -13.03 1.13
N ASP A 337 4.80 -13.93 1.99
CA ASP A 337 4.55 -15.37 1.86
C ASP A 337 4.46 -16.02 3.23
N LEU A 338 3.36 -16.75 3.45
CA LEU A 338 3.10 -17.47 4.68
C LEU A 338 4.05 -18.67 4.85
N VAL A 339 4.64 -19.20 3.77
CA VAL A 339 5.58 -20.33 3.85
C VAL A 339 6.81 -20.02 4.71
N ASN A 340 7.16 -18.74 4.84
CA ASN A 340 8.29 -18.27 5.64
C ASN A 340 8.01 -18.29 7.14
N GLU A 341 6.76 -18.48 7.56
CA GLU A 341 6.41 -18.59 8.97
C GLU A 341 6.76 -19.98 9.50
N THR A 342 7.89 -20.10 10.20
CA THR A 342 8.36 -21.40 10.73
C THR A 342 7.87 -21.69 12.15
N LYS A 343 7.38 -20.68 12.88
CA LYS A 343 7.01 -20.78 14.30
C LYS A 343 5.52 -20.89 14.57
N LEU A 344 4.67 -20.42 13.65
CA LEU A 344 3.23 -20.50 13.80
C LEU A 344 2.76 -21.96 13.72
N ASP A 345 1.83 -22.35 14.59
CA ASP A 345 1.21 -23.66 14.56
C ASP A 345 0.30 -23.84 13.32
N ASN A 346 0.04 -25.09 12.95
CA ASN A 346 -0.69 -25.40 11.72
C ASN A 346 -2.15 -24.94 11.76
N GLU A 347 -2.78 -24.88 12.94
CA GLU A 347 -4.15 -24.39 13.09
C GLU A 347 -4.21 -22.90 12.74
N ILE A 348 -3.39 -22.05 13.38
CA ILE A 348 -3.35 -20.62 13.04
C ILE A 348 -2.93 -20.40 11.59
N LYS A 349 -1.91 -21.10 11.09
CA LYS A 349 -1.46 -20.96 9.70
C LYS A 349 -2.60 -21.22 8.72
N SER A 350 -3.47 -22.19 9.00
CA SER A 350 -4.62 -22.49 8.13
C SER A 350 -5.62 -21.34 8.01
N TRP A 351 -5.65 -20.43 8.99
CA TRP A 351 -6.54 -19.26 8.99
C TRP A 351 -5.97 -18.07 8.22
N LEU A 352 -4.71 -18.13 7.80
CA LEU A 352 -3.97 -17.02 7.21
C LEU A 352 -3.72 -17.22 5.70
N ALA A 353 -3.62 -16.11 4.99
CA ALA A 353 -3.15 -16.02 3.62
C ALA A 353 -2.38 -14.70 3.44
N PHE A 354 -1.13 -14.79 3.01
CA PHE A 354 -0.29 -13.64 2.67
C PHE A 354 -0.39 -13.38 1.15
N ALA A 355 0.37 -12.42 0.60
CA ALA A 355 0.25 -12.03 -0.81
C ALA A 355 0.31 -13.20 -1.79
N ALA A 356 1.28 -14.11 -1.64
CA ALA A 356 1.41 -15.30 -2.49
C ALA A 356 0.17 -16.20 -2.45
N GLN A 357 -0.35 -16.47 -1.25
CA GLN A 357 -1.56 -17.29 -1.07
C GLN A 357 -2.80 -16.58 -1.66
N LYS A 358 -2.92 -15.26 -1.52
CA LYS A 358 -4.04 -14.48 -2.08
C LYS A 358 -4.10 -14.54 -3.60
N VAL A 359 -2.96 -14.60 -4.28
CA VAL A 359 -2.92 -14.84 -5.74
C VAL A 359 -3.50 -16.21 -6.10
N VAL A 360 -3.26 -17.23 -5.26
CA VAL A 360 -3.85 -18.56 -5.44
C VAL A 360 -5.36 -18.52 -5.17
N GLU A 361 -5.82 -17.79 -4.15
CA GLU A 361 -7.25 -17.61 -3.84
C GLU A 361 -8.02 -16.98 -5.01
N VAL A 362 -7.51 -15.89 -5.59
CA VAL A 362 -8.09 -15.24 -6.78
C VAL A 362 -8.24 -16.24 -7.93
N ASN A 363 -7.19 -17.03 -8.18
CA ASN A 363 -7.21 -18.05 -9.23
C ASN A 363 -8.19 -19.19 -8.97
N ALA A 364 -8.27 -19.66 -7.72
CA ALA A 364 -9.19 -20.71 -7.34
C ALA A 364 -10.65 -20.28 -7.55
N LEU A 365 -10.99 -19.06 -7.15
CA LEU A 365 -12.30 -18.44 -7.39
C LEU A 365 -12.58 -18.28 -8.89
N ALA A 366 -11.62 -17.78 -9.67
CA ALA A 366 -11.77 -17.61 -11.11
C ALA A 366 -11.98 -18.95 -11.84
N LYS A 367 -11.23 -20.00 -11.46
CA LYS A 367 -11.42 -21.36 -11.99
C LYS A 367 -12.78 -21.93 -11.60
N ALA A 368 -13.23 -21.70 -10.37
CA ALA A 368 -14.56 -22.12 -9.92
C ALA A 368 -15.68 -21.47 -10.77
N LEU A 369 -15.59 -20.16 -11.09
CA LEU A 369 -16.54 -19.49 -11.98
C LEU A 369 -16.51 -20.07 -13.41
N ALA A 370 -15.33 -20.49 -13.86
CA ALA A 370 -15.16 -21.18 -15.14
C ALA A 370 -15.69 -22.64 -15.15
N GLY A 371 -16.20 -23.16 -14.02
CA GLY A 371 -16.68 -24.54 -13.88
C GLY A 371 -15.59 -25.57 -13.58
N GLN A 372 -14.39 -25.11 -13.22
CA GLN A 372 -13.21 -25.94 -12.88
C GLN A 372 -12.87 -25.78 -11.39
N LYS A 373 -13.88 -25.91 -10.54
CA LYS A 373 -13.72 -25.75 -9.09
C LYS A 373 -12.83 -26.85 -8.52
N ASP A 374 -11.77 -26.47 -7.83
CA ASP A 374 -10.92 -27.38 -7.06
C ASP A 374 -11.60 -27.70 -5.73
N GLU A 375 -12.33 -28.82 -5.68
CA GLU A 375 -13.10 -29.22 -4.50
C GLU A 375 -12.21 -29.51 -3.27
N ALA A 376 -10.97 -29.95 -3.47
CA ALA A 376 -10.05 -30.19 -2.37
C ALA A 376 -9.62 -28.86 -1.72
N PHE A 377 -9.28 -27.86 -2.54
CA PHE A 377 -8.91 -26.53 -2.06
C PHE A 377 -10.07 -25.84 -1.33
N PHE A 378 -11.29 -25.89 -1.88
CA PHE A 378 -12.47 -25.33 -1.22
C PHE A 378 -12.85 -26.07 0.07
N SER A 379 -12.72 -27.39 0.12
CA SER A 379 -12.99 -28.17 1.33
C SER A 379 -11.99 -27.86 2.45
N ALA A 380 -10.70 -27.73 2.12
CA ALA A 380 -9.67 -27.33 3.07
C ALA A 380 -9.92 -25.91 3.61
N ASN A 381 -10.29 -24.97 2.74
CA ASN A 381 -10.68 -23.62 3.14
C ASN A 381 -11.90 -23.64 4.07
N ALA A 382 -12.95 -24.38 3.72
CA ALA A 382 -14.15 -24.49 4.56
C ALA A 382 -13.84 -25.07 5.95
N ALA A 383 -12.97 -26.10 6.03
CA ALA A 383 -12.51 -26.65 7.29
C ALA A 383 -11.71 -25.62 8.12
N ALA A 384 -10.83 -24.85 7.49
CA ALA A 384 -10.10 -23.77 8.15
C ALA A 384 -11.04 -22.69 8.70
N GLN A 385 -12.02 -22.24 7.90
CA GLN A 385 -13.03 -21.26 8.34
C GLN A 385 -13.86 -21.79 9.51
N ALA A 386 -14.28 -23.06 9.46
CA ALA A 386 -15.03 -23.69 10.55
C ALA A 386 -14.21 -23.79 11.83
N SER A 387 -12.95 -24.23 11.74
CA SER A 387 -12.04 -24.33 12.90
C SER A 387 -11.81 -22.97 13.56
N ARG A 388 -11.63 -21.91 12.78
CA ARG A 388 -11.49 -20.55 13.31
C ARG A 388 -12.75 -20.08 14.04
N LYS A 389 -13.92 -20.31 13.45
CA LYS A 389 -15.22 -19.89 14.02
C LYS A 389 -15.53 -20.60 15.35
N SER A 390 -15.08 -21.84 15.52
CA SER A 390 -15.31 -22.62 16.74
C SER A 390 -14.15 -22.58 17.75
N SER A 391 -13.00 -22.01 17.41
CA SER A 391 -11.80 -22.08 18.25
C SER A 391 -11.96 -21.25 19.54
N PRO A 392 -11.69 -21.82 20.72
CA PRO A 392 -11.66 -21.07 21.98
C PRO A 392 -10.49 -20.07 22.04
N ARG A 393 -9.56 -20.12 21.08
CA ARG A 393 -8.49 -19.12 20.90
C ARG A 393 -9.02 -17.80 20.35
N VAL A 394 -10.21 -17.80 19.73
CA VAL A 394 -10.82 -16.63 19.09
C VAL A 394 -11.82 -15.95 20.02
N THR A 395 -12.73 -16.71 20.65
CA THR A 395 -13.77 -16.15 21.54
C THR A 395 -13.42 -16.35 23.01
N ASN A 396 -13.52 -15.27 23.80
CA ASN A 396 -13.26 -15.30 25.24
C ASN A 396 -14.42 -14.67 26.02
N GLU A 397 -15.13 -15.47 26.83
CA GLU A 397 -16.30 -15.03 27.60
C GLU A 397 -15.97 -13.92 28.60
N ALA A 398 -14.78 -13.95 29.23
CA ALA A 398 -14.38 -12.92 30.18
C ALA A 398 -14.22 -11.56 29.49
N VAL A 399 -13.71 -11.54 28.26
CA VAL A 399 -13.60 -10.32 27.44
C VAL A 399 -14.97 -9.79 27.07
N GLN A 400 -15.89 -10.66 26.63
CA GLN A 400 -17.27 -10.26 26.31
C GLN A 400 -17.99 -9.67 27.52
N LYS A 401 -17.84 -10.30 28.69
CA LYS A 401 -18.41 -9.80 29.95
C LYS A 401 -17.80 -8.46 30.36
N ALA A 402 -16.49 -8.29 30.21
CA ALA A 402 -15.81 -7.02 30.50
C ALA A 402 -16.28 -5.89 29.58
N ALA A 403 -16.44 -6.17 28.27
CA ALA A 403 -16.94 -5.20 27.31
C ALA A 403 -18.40 -4.77 27.62
N ALA A 404 -19.26 -5.72 27.98
CA ALA A 404 -20.64 -5.44 28.37
C ALA A 404 -20.77 -4.66 29.69
N ALA A 405 -19.77 -4.74 30.56
CA ALA A 405 -19.74 -4.05 31.85
C ALA A 405 -19.28 -2.58 31.75
N LEU A 406 -18.82 -2.12 30.58
CA LEU A 406 -18.37 -0.75 30.37
C LEU A 406 -19.52 0.23 30.61
N LYS A 407 -19.32 1.17 31.53
CA LYS A 407 -20.23 2.27 31.79
C LYS A 407 -19.78 3.51 31.02
N GLY A 408 -20.72 4.36 30.61
CA GLY A 408 -20.37 5.63 29.96
C GLY A 408 -19.44 6.52 30.79
N SER A 409 -19.43 6.35 32.11
CA SER A 409 -18.51 7.02 33.03
C SER A 409 -17.05 6.54 32.93
N ASP A 410 -16.79 5.31 32.46
CA ASP A 410 -15.45 4.71 32.49
C ASP A 410 -14.50 5.41 31.50
N HIS A 411 -15.04 6.12 30.51
CA HIS A 411 -14.29 6.98 29.61
C HIS A 411 -13.87 8.32 30.24
N ARG A 412 -14.29 8.61 31.47
CA ARG A 412 -14.06 9.90 32.13
C ARG A 412 -13.53 9.71 33.55
N ARG A 413 -12.43 10.39 33.85
CA ARG A 413 -11.99 10.58 35.23
C ARG A 413 -13.05 11.42 35.97
N ALA A 414 -13.38 11.04 37.20
CA ALA A 414 -14.39 11.73 38.02
C ALA A 414 -14.00 13.18 38.36
N THR A 415 -12.69 13.47 38.46
CA THR A 415 -12.17 14.81 38.74
C THR A 415 -12.04 15.61 37.46
N ASN A 416 -12.36 16.90 37.50
CA ASN A 416 -12.17 17.82 36.38
C ASN A 416 -10.66 18.04 36.09
N VAL A 417 -10.34 18.53 34.88
CA VAL A 417 -8.94 18.71 34.48
C VAL A 417 -8.20 19.75 35.32
N SER A 418 -8.84 20.84 35.70
CA SER A 418 -8.22 21.90 36.50
C SER A 418 -7.76 21.41 37.88
N ALA A 419 -8.62 20.75 38.65
CA ALA A 419 -8.22 20.24 39.97
C ALA A 419 -7.14 19.14 39.86
N ARG A 420 -7.11 18.39 38.75
CA ARG A 420 -6.03 17.41 38.50
C ARG A 420 -4.72 18.10 38.22
N LEU A 421 -4.71 19.17 37.41
CA LEU A 421 -3.51 19.94 37.12
C LEU A 421 -2.92 20.55 38.40
N ASP A 422 -3.75 21.08 39.30
CA ASP A 422 -3.28 21.60 40.60
C ASP A 422 -2.62 20.50 41.46
N ALA A 423 -3.25 19.32 41.52
CA ALA A 423 -2.72 18.18 42.26
C ALA A 423 -1.42 17.63 41.62
N GLN A 424 -1.34 17.61 40.29
CA GLN A 424 -0.16 17.20 39.54
C GLN A 424 0.98 18.19 39.71
N GLN A 425 0.72 19.50 39.63
CA GLN A 425 1.71 20.54 39.86
C GLN A 425 2.26 20.47 41.28
N LYS A 426 1.41 20.25 42.28
CA LYS A 426 1.84 20.05 43.67
C LYS A 426 2.73 18.81 43.85
N LYS A 427 2.51 17.76 43.05
CA LYS A 427 3.25 16.49 43.17
C LYS A 427 4.57 16.49 42.39
N LEU A 428 4.54 17.02 41.16
CA LEU A 428 5.65 16.95 40.21
C LEU A 428 6.53 18.21 40.26
N ASN A 429 5.95 19.36 40.62
CA ASN A 429 6.65 20.65 40.71
C ASN A 429 7.46 20.99 39.45
N LEU A 430 6.88 20.73 38.28
CA LEU A 430 7.51 21.01 36.99
C LEU A 430 7.61 22.52 36.74
N PRO A 431 8.63 23.00 35.99
CA PRO A 431 8.70 24.40 35.59
C PRO A 431 7.54 24.77 34.65
N ILE A 432 7.39 26.06 34.38
CA ILE A 432 6.30 26.59 33.53
C ILE A 432 6.39 26.06 32.09
N LEU A 433 7.60 25.80 31.59
CA LEU A 433 7.85 25.22 30.27
C LEU A 433 8.61 23.90 30.43
N PRO A 434 7.94 22.82 30.86
CA PRO A 434 8.60 21.54 31.06
C PRO A 434 8.96 20.91 29.71
N THR A 435 10.13 20.29 29.69
CA THR A 435 10.70 19.60 28.54
C THR A 435 10.57 18.09 28.70
N THR A 436 10.34 17.40 27.59
CA THR A 436 10.23 15.95 27.54
C THR A 436 10.45 15.45 26.12
N THR A 437 10.57 14.13 25.96
CA THR A 437 10.62 13.45 24.66
C THR A 437 9.43 12.49 24.51
N ILE A 438 9.30 11.81 23.37
CA ILE A 438 8.09 11.04 23.01
C ILE A 438 8.24 9.52 23.26
N GLY A 439 9.37 9.05 23.82
CA GLY A 439 9.55 7.64 24.20
C GLY A 439 10.85 7.01 23.69
N SER A 440 10.86 6.57 22.44
CA SER A 440 11.98 5.82 21.85
C SER A 440 13.27 6.64 21.64
N PHE A 441 14.43 5.99 21.83
CA PHE A 441 15.77 6.52 21.51
C PHE A 441 16.47 5.67 20.43
N PRO A 442 17.60 6.13 19.84
CA PRO A 442 18.28 5.43 18.75
C PRO A 442 18.64 3.97 19.07
N GLN A 443 18.15 3.05 18.25
CA GLN A 443 18.41 1.62 18.40
C GLN A 443 19.80 1.23 17.85
N THR A 444 20.77 1.07 18.74
CA THR A 444 22.18 0.76 18.43
C THR A 444 22.38 -0.64 17.84
N LEU A 445 23.51 -0.86 17.16
CA LEU A 445 23.88 -2.18 16.64
C LEU A 445 24.00 -3.23 17.76
N GLU A 446 24.51 -2.81 18.92
CA GLU A 446 24.66 -3.66 20.10
C GLU A 446 23.30 -4.11 20.64
N LEU A 447 22.31 -3.20 20.76
CA LEU A 447 20.94 -3.57 21.17
C LEU A 447 20.30 -4.56 20.20
N ARG A 448 20.49 -4.36 18.90
CA ARG A 448 19.98 -5.30 17.88
C ARG A 448 20.67 -6.66 17.98
N ARG A 449 21.98 -6.69 18.27
CA ARG A 449 22.73 -7.93 18.51
C ARG A 449 22.20 -8.66 19.73
N VAL A 450 22.10 -7.99 20.87
CA VAL A 450 21.62 -8.54 22.15
C VAL A 450 20.22 -9.11 22.00
N ARG A 451 19.27 -8.37 21.40
CA ARG A 451 17.91 -8.85 21.14
C ARG A 451 17.89 -10.07 20.22
N ARG A 452 18.73 -10.10 19.19
CA ARG A 452 18.85 -11.26 18.29
C ARG A 452 19.42 -12.48 19.00
N GLU A 453 20.44 -12.29 19.84
CA GLU A 453 21.06 -13.37 20.62
C GLU A 453 20.11 -13.92 21.68
N PHE A 454 19.34 -13.07 22.36
CA PHE A 454 18.28 -13.50 23.28
C PHE A 454 17.19 -14.30 22.57
N LYS A 455 16.66 -13.79 21.44
CA LYS A 455 15.67 -14.51 20.61
C LYS A 455 16.19 -15.84 20.04
N ALA A 456 17.51 -15.99 19.94
CA ALA A 456 18.18 -17.21 19.50
C ALA A 456 18.62 -18.12 20.67
N ASN A 457 18.21 -17.82 21.91
CA ASN A 457 18.59 -18.51 23.13
C ASN A 457 20.12 -18.62 23.34
N LYS A 458 20.88 -17.63 22.86
CA LYS A 458 22.35 -17.58 22.99
C LYS A 458 22.82 -16.87 24.25
N ILE A 459 21.96 -16.09 24.89
CA ILE A 459 22.20 -15.42 26.17
C ILE A 459 21.04 -15.71 27.12
N SER A 460 21.30 -15.65 28.42
CA SER A 460 20.27 -15.84 29.44
C SER A 460 19.30 -14.65 29.49
N GLU A 461 18.13 -14.86 30.10
CA GLU A 461 17.19 -13.76 30.38
C GLU A 461 17.81 -12.73 31.33
N ASP A 462 18.61 -13.17 32.30
CA ASP A 462 19.32 -12.28 33.22
C ASP A 462 20.34 -11.39 32.49
N ASP A 463 21.10 -11.96 31.55
CA ASP A 463 22.04 -11.19 30.72
C ASP A 463 21.31 -10.20 29.82
N TYR A 464 20.16 -10.60 29.26
CA TYR A 464 19.31 -9.72 28.46
C TYR A 464 18.79 -8.54 29.30
N ILE A 465 18.17 -8.82 30.46
CA ILE A 465 17.65 -7.80 31.37
C ILE A 465 18.77 -6.85 31.81
N LYS A 466 19.97 -7.37 32.08
CA LYS A 466 21.14 -6.55 32.45
C LYS A 466 21.53 -5.60 31.31
N ALA A 467 21.60 -6.09 30.07
CA ALA A 467 21.93 -5.26 28.91
C ALA A 467 20.87 -4.19 28.63
N ILE A 468 19.58 -4.51 28.78
CA ILE A 468 18.48 -3.55 28.63
C ILE A 468 18.55 -2.48 29.72
N LYS A 469 18.77 -2.86 30.99
CA LYS A 469 18.94 -1.90 32.10
C LYS A 469 20.12 -0.95 31.89
N GLU A 470 21.24 -1.45 31.37
CA GLU A 470 22.40 -0.63 31.06
C GLU A 470 22.08 0.42 29.99
N GLU A 471 21.31 0.06 28.96
CA GLU A 471 20.91 1.03 27.95
C GLU A 471 19.90 2.05 28.46
N ILE A 472 18.91 1.60 29.24
CA ILE A 472 17.96 2.51 29.92
C ILE A 472 18.74 3.50 30.78
N LYS A 473 19.77 3.05 31.51
CA LYS A 473 20.63 3.92 32.32
C LYS A 473 21.27 5.02 31.45
N LYS A 474 21.90 4.67 30.34
CA LYS A 474 22.51 5.67 29.44
C LYS A 474 21.51 6.68 28.89
N VAL A 475 20.31 6.22 28.54
CA VAL A 475 19.23 7.09 28.03
C VAL A 475 18.74 8.04 29.12
N VAL A 476 18.59 7.55 30.35
CA VAL A 476 18.22 8.37 31.51
C VAL A 476 19.33 9.37 31.84
N ASP A 477 20.58 8.92 31.97
CA ASP A 477 21.75 9.76 32.25
C ASP A 477 21.87 10.90 31.22
N LEU A 478 21.72 10.61 29.93
CA LEU A 478 21.79 11.61 28.87
C LEU A 478 20.67 12.67 29.00
N GLN A 479 19.45 12.26 29.33
CA GLN A 479 18.35 13.20 29.51
C GLN A 479 18.53 14.05 30.78
N GLU A 480 19.08 13.49 31.85
CA GLU A 480 19.45 14.24 33.06
C GLU A 480 20.58 15.24 32.78
N GLU A 481 21.60 14.86 32.01
CA GLU A 481 22.68 15.75 31.56
C GLU A 481 22.18 16.92 30.69
N LEU A 482 21.09 16.70 29.95
CA LEU A 482 20.43 17.70 29.12
C LEU A 482 19.34 18.50 29.85
N ASP A 483 19.16 18.27 31.16
CA ASP A 483 18.17 18.93 32.02
C ASP A 483 16.72 18.76 31.53
N ILE A 484 16.38 17.55 31.06
CA ILE A 484 15.02 17.19 30.64
C ILE A 484 14.14 16.94 31.88
N ASP A 485 12.98 17.59 31.96
CA ASP A 485 12.12 17.56 33.16
C ASP A 485 11.37 16.23 33.35
N VAL A 486 10.89 15.63 32.25
CA VAL A 486 10.16 14.35 32.27
C VAL A 486 10.84 13.35 31.37
N LEU A 487 11.46 12.36 31.99
CA LEU A 487 12.31 11.37 31.33
C LEU A 487 11.49 10.22 30.73
N VAL A 488 12.07 9.58 29.71
CA VAL A 488 11.62 8.30 29.16
C VAL A 488 12.74 7.27 29.21
N HIS A 489 12.44 5.98 29.09
CA HIS A 489 13.47 4.93 29.16
C HIS A 489 14.08 4.54 27.79
N GLY A 490 13.60 5.12 26.69
CA GLY A 490 14.18 4.92 25.35
C GLY A 490 13.70 3.70 24.57
N GLU A 491 12.83 2.87 25.15
CA GLU A 491 12.29 1.64 24.53
C GLU A 491 13.35 0.66 23.94
N PRO A 492 14.50 0.41 24.62
CA PRO A 492 15.54 -0.48 24.09
C PRO A 492 15.10 -1.94 23.96
N GLU A 493 14.05 -2.36 24.66
CA GLU A 493 13.49 -3.71 24.64
C GLU A 493 12.62 -4.00 23.39
N LEU A 494 12.15 -2.96 22.69
CA LEU A 494 11.27 -3.08 21.51
C LEU A 494 12.03 -3.39 20.24
#